data_AF-A0A410H363-F1
#
_entry.id   AF-A0A410H363-F1
#
_cell.length_a   1.000
_cell.length_b   1.000
_cell.length_c   1.000
_cell.angle_alpha   90.00
_cell.angle_beta   90.00
_cell.angle_gamma   90.00
#
_symmetry.space_group_name_H-M   'P 1'
#
loop_
_entity.id
_entity.type
_entity.pdbx_description
1 polymer ?
#
loop_
_entity_poly.entity_id
_entity_poly.type
_entity_poly.pdbx_seq_one_letter_code
_entity_poly.pdbx_strand_id
1 'polypeptide(L)'
;MTIKQRIIFIISLLIGFLMAAIVAGLVIMKQNNQSFHQIYLDRIIPLKDLKIIADEYAVNIVDTNHKLRNENLTFEQASGNIQQAQQVIEETWNKYMATTLTER
;
A
#
# COMPACT_ATOMS: atom_id res chain seq x y z
N MET A 1 -39.61 -22.76 38.95
CA MET A 1 -39.35 -21.66 37.99
C MET A 1 -40.64 -21.38 37.23
N THR A 2 -41.17 -20.15 37.26
CA THR A 2 -42.39 -19.81 36.50
C THR A 2 -42.05 -19.56 35.03
N ILE A 3 -43.01 -19.74 34.12
CA ILE A 3 -42.82 -19.54 32.66
C ILE A 3 -42.26 -18.15 32.35
N LYS A 4 -42.73 -17.12 33.06
CA LYS A 4 -42.23 -15.74 32.96
C LYS A 4 -40.73 -15.63 33.26
N GLN A 5 -40.25 -16.28 34.32
CA GLN A 5 -38.83 -16.28 34.68
C GLN A 5 -37.96 -16.98 33.62
N ARG A 6 -38.47 -18.07 33.04
CA ARG A 6 -37.77 -18.80 31.98
C ARG A 6 -37.62 -17.97 30.71
N ILE A 7 -38.67 -17.24 30.31
CA ILE A 7 -38.64 -16.35 29.14
C ILE A 7 -37.66 -15.19 29.34
N ILE A 8 -37.70 -14.52 30.51
CA ILE A 8 -36.78 -13.41 30.83
C ILE A 8 -35.34 -13.88 30.76
N PHE A 9 -35.03 -15.04 31.36
CA PHE A 9 -33.68 -15.60 31.34
C PHE A 9 -33.15 -15.85 29.92
N ILE A 10 -33.98 -16.46 29.05
CA ILE A 10 -33.59 -16.73 27.66
C ILE A 10 -33.36 -15.43 26.89
N ILE A 11 -34.24 -14.43 27.06
CA ILE A 11 -34.10 -13.14 26.38
C ILE A 11 -32.82 -12.44 26.83
N SER A 12 -32.55 -12.38 28.14
CA SER A 12 -31.32 -11.77 28.67
C SER A 12 -30.07 -12.50 28.16
N LEU A 13 -30.10 -13.83 28.09
CA LEU A 13 -29.01 -14.63 27.54
C LEU A 13 -28.76 -14.31 26.05
N LEU A 14 -29.83 -14.23 25.24
CA LEU A 14 -29.71 -13.88 23.82
C LEU A 14 -29.17 -12.46 23.61
N ILE A 15 -29.64 -11.49 24.41
CA ILE A 15 -29.11 -10.12 24.38
C ILE A 15 -27.62 -10.12 24.76
N GLY A 16 -27.22 -10.92 25.74
CA GLY A 16 -25.81 -11.11 26.11
C GLY A 16 -24.96 -11.62 24.94
N PHE A 17 -25.43 -12.64 24.23
CA PHE A 17 -24.74 -13.15 23.04
C PHE A 17 -24.66 -12.11 21.91
N LEU A 18 -25.74 -11.35 21.66
CA LEU A 18 -25.72 -10.29 20.66
C LEU A 18 -24.70 -9.19 21.02
N MET A 19 -24.66 -8.77 22.29
CA MET A 19 -23.66 -7.78 22.73
C MET A 19 -22.23 -8.31 22.57
N ALA A 20 -21.98 -9.58 22.96
CA ALA A 20 -20.66 -10.19 22.79
C ALA A 20 -20.25 -10.24 21.31
N ALA A 21 -21.17 -10.60 20.41
CA ALA A 21 -20.93 -10.61 18.97
C ALA A 21 -20.62 -9.21 18.42
N ILE A 22 -21.35 -8.18 18.85
CA ILE A 22 -21.10 -6.79 18.45
C ILE A 22 -19.71 -6.34 18.91
N VAL A 23 -19.36 -6.58 20.18
CA VAL A 23 -18.04 -6.21 20.72
C VAL A 23 -16.93 -6.94 19.97
N ALA A 24 -17.05 -8.25 19.75
CA ALA A 24 -16.09 -9.02 18.98
C ALA A 24 -15.93 -8.48 17.55
N GLY A 25 -17.04 -8.17 16.89
CA GLY A 25 -17.05 -7.58 15.55
C GLY A 25 -16.32 -6.23 15.49
N LEU A 26 -16.56 -5.34 16.47
CA LEU A 26 -15.88 -4.05 16.56
C LEU A 26 -14.37 -4.18 16.79
N VAL A 27 -13.95 -5.11 17.65
CA VAL A 27 -12.53 -5.39 17.90
C VAL A 27 -11.83 -5.89 16.63
N ILE A 28 -12.44 -6.87 15.95
CA ILE A 28 -11.90 -7.42 14.70
C ILE A 28 -11.84 -6.34 13.62
N MET A 29 -12.87 -5.51 13.49
CA MET A 29 -12.90 -4.45 12.49
C MET A 29 -11.83 -3.38 12.75
N LYS A 30 -11.62 -3.00 14.02
CA LYS A 30 -10.54 -2.10 14.41
C LYS A 30 -9.17 -2.68 14.05
N GLN A 31 -8.95 -3.96 14.35
CA GLN A 31 -7.71 -4.65 14.03
C GLN A 31 -7.47 -4.73 12.52
N ASN A 32 -8.49 -5.10 11.74
CA ASN A 32 -8.40 -5.15 10.28
C ASN A 32 -8.09 -3.79 9.68
N ASN A 33 -8.74 -2.72 10.16
CA ASN A 33 -8.45 -1.36 9.70
C ASN A 33 -6.99 -0.97 9.95
N GLN A 34 -6.44 -1.32 11.11
CA GLN A 34 -5.03 -1.08 11.41
C GLN A 34 -4.10 -1.91 10.51
N SER A 35 -4.40 -3.19 10.29
CA SER A 35 -3.64 -4.06 9.39
C SER A 35 -3.66 -3.55 7.94
N PHE A 36 -4.80 -3.07 7.45
CA PHE A 36 -4.89 -2.47 6.11
C PHE A 36 -4.06 -1.20 5.99
N HIS A 37 -4.08 -0.36 7.03
CA HIS A 37 -3.25 0.84 7.05
C HIS A 37 -1.75 0.49 6.99
N GLN A 38 -1.32 -0.51 7.76
CA GLN A 38 0.06 -1.01 7.73
C GLN A 38 0.43 -1.59 6.36
N ILE A 39 -0.40 -2.48 5.78
CA ILE A 39 -0.15 -3.03 4.44
C ILE A 39 -0.04 -1.93 3.39
N TYR A 40 -0.87 -0.89 3.48
CA TYR A 40 -0.81 0.24 2.56
C TYR A 40 0.52 0.98 2.65
N LEU A 41 0.93 1.35 3.87
CA LEU A 41 2.17 2.10 4.09
C LEU A 41 3.44 1.27 3.85
N ASP A 42 3.44 0.01 4.28
CA ASP A 42 4.65 -0.83 4.32
C ASP A 42 4.83 -1.69 3.06
N ARG A 43 3.80 -1.82 2.21
CA ARG A 43 3.87 -2.64 0.99
C ARG A 43 3.38 -1.92 -0.25
N ILE A 44 2.21 -1.28 -0.21
CA ILE A 44 1.62 -0.68 -1.41
C ILE A 44 2.41 0.56 -1.85
N ILE A 45 2.73 1.47 -0.93
CA ILE A 45 3.54 2.65 -1.25
C ILE A 45 4.95 2.26 -1.73
N PRO A 46 5.71 1.39 -1.02
CA PRO A 46 7.04 0.97 -1.47
C PRO A 46 7.05 0.27 -2.82
N LEU A 47 6.06 -0.60 -3.09
CA LEU A 47 5.94 -1.27 -4.40
C LEU A 47 5.66 -0.27 -5.53
N LYS A 48 4.84 0.75 -5.27
CA LYS A 48 4.59 1.84 -6.21
C LYS A 48 5.87 2.64 -6.49
N ASP A 49 6.68 2.93 -5.46
CA ASP A 49 7.95 3.64 -5.62
C ASP A 49 8.95 2.82 -6.46
N LEU A 50 9.04 1.50 -6.23
CA LEU A 50 9.84 0.60 -7.08
C LEU A 50 9.34 0.55 -8.53
N LYS A 51 8.02 0.59 -8.74
CA LYS A 51 7.44 0.66 -10.09
C LYS A 51 7.85 1.94 -10.80
N ILE A 52 7.80 3.09 -10.13
CA ILE A 52 8.24 4.37 -10.70
C ILE A 52 9.71 4.27 -11.16
N ILE A 53 10.59 3.72 -10.32
CA ILE A 53 12.01 3.53 -10.67
C ILE A 53 12.15 2.63 -11.91
N ALA A 54 11.41 1.53 -11.97
CA ALA A 54 11.45 0.62 -13.11
C ALA A 54 10.95 1.29 -14.41
N ASP A 55 9.88 2.07 -14.33
CA ASP A 55 9.30 2.77 -15.47
C ASP A 55 10.25 3.88 -15.98
N GLU A 56 10.88 4.66 -15.08
CA GLU A 56 11.89 5.66 -15.42
C GLU A 56 13.11 5.05 -16.12
N TYR A 57 13.58 3.90 -15.63
CA TYR A 57 14.68 3.18 -16.27
C TYR A 57 14.29 2.65 -17.65
N ALA A 58 13.14 1.98 -17.77
CA ALA A 58 12.72 1.36 -19.02
C ALA A 58 12.39 2.38 -20.12
N VAL A 59 11.72 3.47 -19.78
CA VAL A 59 11.26 4.46 -20.76
C VAL A 59 12.27 5.60 -20.92
N ASN A 60 12.64 6.27 -19.84
CA ASN A 60 13.40 7.51 -19.95
C ASN A 60 14.92 7.28 -20.08
N ILE A 61 15.42 6.06 -19.79
CA ILE A 61 16.82 5.69 -20.06
C ILE A 61 16.92 4.75 -21.27
N VAL A 62 16.33 3.56 -21.21
CA VAL A 62 16.51 2.54 -22.26
C VAL A 62 15.83 2.96 -23.58
N ASP A 63 14.57 3.36 -23.55
CA ASP A 63 13.87 3.80 -24.78
C ASP A 63 14.40 5.15 -25.31
N THR A 64 14.81 6.07 -24.44
CA THR A 64 15.54 7.29 -24.87
C THR A 64 16.80 6.95 -25.68
N ASN A 65 17.58 5.96 -25.25
CA ASN A 65 18.78 5.53 -25.98
C ASN A 65 18.40 4.98 -27.37
N HIS A 66 17.37 4.12 -27.43
CA HIS A 66 16.85 3.63 -28.70
C HIS A 66 16.36 4.76 -29.62
N LYS A 67 15.67 5.77 -29.08
CA LYS A 67 15.21 6.94 -29.83
C LYS A 67 16.36 7.83 -30.33
N LEU A 68 17.40 8.04 -29.53
CA LEU A 68 18.60 8.76 -29.95
C LEU A 68 19.30 8.03 -31.10
N ARG A 69 19.51 6.72 -30.96
CA ARG A 69 20.14 5.88 -32.00
C ARG A 69 19.35 5.92 -33.31
N ASN A 70 18.02 5.96 -33.22
CA ASN A 70 17.14 6.02 -34.37
C ASN A 70 16.92 7.45 -34.92
N GLU A 71 17.69 8.44 -34.41
CA GLU A 71 17.61 9.85 -34.81
C GLU A 71 16.24 10.52 -34.54
N ASN A 72 15.40 9.90 -33.69
CA ASN A 72 14.12 10.47 -33.24
C ASN A 72 14.29 11.56 -32.18
N LEU A 73 15.46 11.64 -31.54
CA LEU A 73 15.81 12.65 -30.55
C LEU A 73 17.22 13.18 -30.85
N THR A 74 17.47 14.45 -30.51
CA THR A 74 18.82 14.99 -30.47
C THR A 74 19.58 14.49 -29.25
N PHE A 75 20.91 14.56 -29.29
CA PHE A 75 21.75 14.20 -28.14
C PHE A 75 21.41 15.04 -26.90
N GLU A 76 21.14 16.34 -27.08
CA GLU A 76 20.79 17.25 -25.98
C GLU A 76 19.46 16.85 -25.32
N GLN A 77 18.43 16.52 -26.12
CA GLN A 77 17.16 16.01 -25.62
C GLN A 77 17.32 14.68 -24.87
N ALA A 78 18.09 13.76 -25.46
CA ALA A 78 18.34 12.46 -24.84
C ALA A 78 19.10 12.59 -23.51
N SER A 79 20.12 13.45 -23.47
CA SER A 79 20.88 13.74 -22.26
C SER A 79 19.99 14.36 -21.18
N GLY A 80 19.11 15.29 -21.55
CA GLY A 80 18.16 15.91 -20.62
C GLY A 80 17.18 14.89 -20.02
N ASN A 81 16.60 14.02 -20.85
CA ASN A 81 15.70 12.96 -20.39
C ASN A 81 16.40 12.00 -19.42
N ILE A 82 17.62 11.56 -19.74
CA ILE A 82 18.39 10.65 -18.89
C ILE A 82 18.73 11.32 -17.55
N GLN A 83 19.15 12.59 -17.57
CA GLN A 83 19.46 13.33 -16.35
C GLN A 83 18.22 13.48 -15.45
N GLN A 84 17.06 13.79 -16.05
CA GLN A 84 15.80 13.86 -15.32
C GLN A 84 15.42 12.50 -14.73
N ALA A 85 15.53 11.41 -15.50
CA ALA A 85 15.23 10.06 -15.04
C ALA A 85 16.11 9.67 -13.85
N GLN A 86 17.41 9.98 -13.91
CA GLN A 86 18.36 9.73 -12.82
C GLN A 86 17.94 10.48 -11.55
N GLN A 87 17.56 11.75 -11.66
CA GLN A 87 17.09 12.53 -10.52
C GLN A 87 15.82 11.91 -9.90
N VAL A 88 14.83 11.55 -10.73
CA VAL A 88 13.58 10.93 -10.24
C VAL A 88 13.85 9.58 -9.58
N ILE A 89 14.72 8.76 -10.17
CA ILE A 89 15.14 7.47 -9.61
C ILE A 89 15.80 7.67 -8.25
N GLU A 90 16.75 8.60 -8.14
CA GLU A 90 17.46 8.86 -6.88
C GLU A 90 16.50 9.36 -5.78
N GLU A 91 15.66 10.34 -6.09
CA GLU A 91 14.67 10.87 -5.16
C GLU A 91 13.68 9.79 -4.69
N THR A 92 13.22 8.95 -5.62
CA THR A 92 12.25 7.87 -5.32
C THR A 92 12.91 6.72 -4.57
N TRP A 93 14.16 6.38 -4.89
CA TRP A 93 14.93 5.37 -4.18
C TRP A 93 15.19 5.78 -2.73
N ASN A 94 15.54 7.04 -2.49
CA ASN A 94 15.73 7.58 -1.14
C ASN A 94 14.41 7.52 -0.33
N LYS A 95 13.26 7.81 -0.96
CA LYS A 95 11.94 7.64 -0.32
C LYS A 95 11.67 6.18 0.03
N TYR A 96 11.92 5.26 -0.90
CA TYR A 96 11.74 3.82 -0.68
C TYR A 96 12.63 3.30 0.46
N MET A 97 13.91 3.70 0.49
CA MET A 97 14.87 3.32 1.53
C MET A 97 14.55 3.90 2.91
N ALA A 98 13.83 5.02 2.98
CA ALA A 98 13.37 5.60 4.23
C ALA A 98 12.16 4.85 4.83
N THR A 99 11.56 3.91 4.09
CA THR A 99 10.47 3.06 4.62
C THR A 99 11.01 1.92 5.48
N THR A 100 10.17 1.38 6.36
CA THR A 100 10.52 0.19 7.16
C THR A 100 10.49 -1.01 6.22
N LEU A 101 11.65 -1.37 5.67
CA LEU A 101 11.84 -2.50 4.74
C LEU A 101 11.68 -3.85 5.45
N THR A 102 10.47 -4.15 5.95
CA THR A 102 10.07 -5.37 6.69
C THR A 102 11.00 -5.75 7.87
N GLU A 103 10.44 -5.86 9.07
CA GLU A 103 11.14 -6.64 10.11
C GLU A 103 11.31 -8.09 9.64
N ARG A 104 12.53 -8.61 9.77
CA ARG A 104 12.93 -9.97 9.35
C ARG A 104 12.16 -11.06 10.07
#